data_AF-A0A0V1CC54-F1
#
_entry.id   AF-A0A0V1CC54-F1
#
_cell.length_a   1.000
_cell.length_b   1.000
_cell.length_c   1.000
_cell.angle_alpha   90.00
_cell.angle_beta   90.00
_cell.angle_gamma   90.00
#
_symmetry.space_group_name_H-M   'P 1'
#
loop_
_entity.id
_entity.type
_entity.pdbx_description
1 polymer ?
#
loop_
_entity_poly.entity_id
_entity_poly.type
_entity_poly.pdbx_seq_one_letter_code
_entity_poly.pdbx_strand_id
1 'polypeptide(L)' 'MAKRASYVGDEAQNMRGLLTLEYPIEHGTVTNWDDMEILWYHAFCNELRVAPKEHPVLLTEAPMNPNSIREKMTEA' A
#
# COMPACT_ATOMS: atom_id res chain seq x y z
N MET A 1 12.71 23.69 -1.74
CA MET A 1 11.61 22.95 -1.10
C MET A 1 11.68 21.52 -1.60
N ALA A 2 11.83 20.52 -0.73
CA ALA A 2 11.88 19.14 -1.18
C ALA A 2 10.50 18.76 -1.73
N LYS A 3 10.45 18.39 -3.01
CA LYS A 3 9.22 17.86 -3.62
C LYS A 3 8.99 16.49 -2.99
N ARG A 4 7.87 16.30 -2.29
CA ARG A 4 7.49 15.00 -1.75
C ARG A 4 7.33 14.02 -2.92
N ALA A 5 7.94 12.84 -2.82
CA ALA A 5 7.99 11.89 -3.92
C ALA A 5 6.63 11.24 -4.22
N SER A 6 5.80 11.02 -3.18
CA SER A 6 4.49 10.39 -3.29
C SER A 6 3.49 10.98 -2.28
N TYR A 7 2.20 10.89 -2.63
CA TYR A 7 1.05 11.23 -1.79
C TYR A 7 0.17 9.98 -1.68
N VAL A 8 -0.36 9.68 -0.50
CA VAL A 8 -1.09 8.43 -0.25
C VAL A 8 -2.41 8.73 0.48
N GLY A 9 -3.44 7.90 0.26
CA GLY A 9 -4.71 7.96 0.98
C GLY A 9 -5.45 9.30 0.80
N ASP A 10 -5.90 9.87 1.91
CA ASP A 10 -6.68 11.11 1.93
C ASP A 10 -5.91 12.29 1.33
N GLU A 11 -4.58 12.33 1.50
CA GLU A 11 -3.74 13.41 0.94
C GLU A 11 -3.76 13.37 -0.60
N ALA A 12 -3.61 12.17 -1.18
CA ALA A 12 -3.70 11.98 -2.63
C ALA A 12 -5.10 12.32 -3.15
N GLN A 13 -6.15 11.89 -2.45
CA GLN A 13 -7.53 12.16 -2.83
C GLN A 13 -7.90 13.65 -2.77
N ASN A 14 -7.47 14.36 -1.72
CA ASN A 14 -7.68 15.80 -1.59
C ASN A 14 -6.99 16.59 -2.72
N MET A 15 -5.91 16.05 -3.27
CA MET A 15 -5.15 16.65 -4.37
C MET A 15 -5.41 15.99 -5.73
N ARG A 16 -6.49 15.22 -5.90
CA ARG A 16 -6.79 14.46 -7.13
C ARG A 16 -6.86 15.29 -8.41
N GLY A 17 -7.10 16.60 -8.32
CA GLY A 17 -7.10 17.51 -9.46
C GLY A 17 -5.70 17.93 -9.93
N LEU A 18 -4.67 17.65 -9.12
CA LEU A 18 -3.27 18.01 -9.35
C LEU A 18 -2.35 16.79 -9.51
N LEU A 19 -2.86 15.60 -9.19
CA LEU A 19 -2.10 14.35 -9.15
C LEU A 19 -2.67 13.36 -10.18
N THR A 20 -1.78 12.55 -10.76
CA THR A 20 -2.17 11.29 -11.37
C THR A 20 -2.36 10.28 -10.24
N LEU A 21 -3.56 9.72 -10.10
CA LEU A 21 -3.85 8.72 -9.08
C LEU A 21 -3.63 7.32 -9.64
N GLU A 22 -2.87 6.51 -8.89
CA GLU A 22 -2.62 5.10 -9.17
C GLU A 22 -3.25 4.24 -8.07
N TYR A 23 -3.71 3.06 -8.45
CA TYR A 23 -4.39 2.12 -7.57
C TYR A 23 -3.63 0.78 -7.60
N PRO A 24 -2.81 0.45 -6.59
CA PRO A 24 -2.00 -0.77 -6.61
C PRO A 24 -2.81 -2.06 -6.52
N ILE A 25 -4.11 -1.97 -6.22
CA ILE A 25 -5.04 -3.09 -6.08
C ILE A 25 -6.18 -2.90 -7.07
N GLU A 26 -6.30 -3.82 -8.02
CA GLU A 26 -7.41 -3.88 -8.97
C GLU A 26 -8.21 -5.17 -8.75
N HIS A 27 -9.52 -5.05 -8.58
CA HIS A 27 -10.41 -6.19 -8.32
C HIS A 27 -9.94 -7.12 -7.19
N GLY A 28 -9.31 -6.56 -6.15
CA GLY A 28 -8.78 -7.30 -5.00
C GLY A 28 -7.44 -8.02 -5.23
N THR A 29 -6.82 -7.80 -6.40
CA THR A 29 -5.51 -8.34 -6.77
C THR A 29 -4.48 -7.23 -6.77
N VAL A 30 -3.31 -7.46 -6.16
CA VAL A 30 -2.19 -6.51 -6.20
C VAL A 30 -1.55 -6.51 -7.60
N THR A 31 -1.63 -5.39 -8.30
CA THR A 31 -1.11 -5.20 -9.66
C THR A 31 0.18 -4.39 -9.71
N ASN A 32 0.39 -3.47 -8.76
CA ASN A 32 1.63 -2.72 -8.60
C ASN A 32 2.19 -2.90 -7.18
N TRP A 33 3.33 -3.58 -7.07
CA TRP A 33 3.95 -3.90 -5.78
C TRP A 33 4.74 -2.73 -5.19
N ASP A 34 5.37 -1.91 -6.04
CA ASP A 34 6.15 -0.76 -5.57
C ASP A 34 5.24 0.25 -4.88
N ASP A 35 4.06 0.51 -5.46
CA ASP A 35 3.03 1.35 -4.86
C ASP A 35 2.37 0.69 -3.64
N MET A 36 2.24 -0.64 -3.63
CA MET A 36 1.70 -1.38 -2.49
C MET A 36 2.61 -1.25 -1.26
N GLU A 37 3.93 -1.31 -1.45
CA GLU A 37 4.92 -1.10 -0.38
C GLU A 37 4.83 0.32 0.19
N ILE A 38 4.66 1.34 -0.68
CA ILE A 38 4.44 2.73 -0.25
C ILE A 38 3.15 2.83 0.58
N LEU A 39 2.07 2.15 0.14
CA LEU A 39 0.79 2.13 0.84
C LEU A 39 0.89 1.44 2.21
N TRP A 40 1.55 0.28 2.31
CA TRP A 40 1.79 -0.39 3.58
C TRP A 40 2.65 0.44 4.53
N TYR A 41 3.73 1.05 4.03
CA TYR A 41 4.56 1.93 4.83
C TYR A 41 3.74 3.09 5.39
N HIS A 42 2.88 3.70 4.58
CA HIS A 42 1.97 4.75 5.03
C HIS A 42 1.01 4.25 6.12
N ALA A 43 0.39 3.09 5.92
CA ALA A 43 -0.52 2.50 6.90
C ALA A 43 0.17 2.23 8.25
N PHE A 44 1.36 1.64 8.26
CA PHE A 44 2.06 1.33 9.51
C PHE A 44 2.68 2.56 10.17
N CYS A 45 3.40 3.39 9.43
CA CYS A 45 4.22 4.46 10.00
C CYS A 45 3.44 5.76 10.22
N ASN A 46 2.48 6.10 9.34
CA ASN A 46 1.77 7.37 9.43
C ASN A 46 0.42 7.21 10.14
N GLU A 47 -0.37 6.22 9.74
CA GLU A 47 -1.71 6.01 10.27
C GLU A 47 -1.65 5.31 11.63
N LEU A 48 -1.07 4.11 11.69
CA LEU A 48 -0.97 3.34 12.94
C LEU A 48 0.16 3.82 13.85
N ARG A 49 1.18 4.49 13.30
CA ARG A 49 2.37 5.01 14.01
C ARG A 49 3.12 3.94 14.81
N VAL A 50 3.29 2.77 14.20
CA VAL A 50 4.00 1.62 14.78
C VAL A 50 5.22 1.26 13.94
N ALA A 51 6.21 0.63 14.58
CA ALA A 51 7.31 -0.01 13.88
C ALA A 51 6.83 -1.41 13.42
N PRO A 52 6.64 -1.68 12.12
CA PRO A 52 6.04 -2.94 11.66
C PRO A 52 6.83 -4.18 12.09
N LYS A 53 8.14 -4.06 12.29
CA LYS A 53 9.00 -5.17 12.75
C LYS A 53 8.77 -5.60 14.20
N GLU A 54 8.07 -4.80 15.01
CA GLU A 54 7.83 -5.06 16.43
C GLU A 54 6.43 -5.64 16.69
N HIS A 55 5.61 -5.80 15.64
CA HIS A 55 4.23 -6.22 15.76
C HIS A 55 3.91 -7.35 14.77
N PRO A 56 3.28 -8.46 15.22
CA PRO A 56 2.77 -9.45 14.29
C PRO A 56 1.63 -8.85 13.46
N VAL A 57 1.66 -9.10 12.16
CA VAL A 57 0.67 -8.60 11.21
C VAL A 57 -0.16 -9.77 10.67
N LEU A 58 -1.48 -9.61 10.68
CA LEU A 58 -2.42 -10.49 9.99
C LEU A 58 -3.02 -9.71 8.81
N LEU A 59 -2.83 -10.22 7.59
CA LEU A 59 -3.41 -9.67 6.37
C LEU A 59 -4.54 -10.56 5.84
N THR A 60 -5.45 -9.95 5.08
CA THR A 60 -6.53 -10.64 4.37
C THR A 60 -6.34 -10.50 2.88
N GLU A 61 -6.82 -11.47 2.10
CA GLU A 61 -6.74 -11.46 0.64
C GLU A 61 -8.10 -11.77 0.00
N ALA A 62 -8.22 -11.47 -1.30
CA ALA A 62 -9.40 -11.81 -2.08
C ALA A 62 -9.60 -13.35 -2.17
N PRO A 63 -10.84 -13.83 -2.28
CA PRO A 63 -11.09 -15.24 -2.53
C PRO A 63 -10.44 -15.68 -3.84
N MET A 64 -9.93 -16.91 -3.88
CA MET A 64 -9.26 -17.49 -5.07
C MET A 64 -8.02 -16.71 -5.53
N ASN A 65 -7.35 -15.99 -4.63
CA ASN A 65 -6.08 -15.33 -4.93
C ASN A 65 -5.00 -16.35 -5.29
N PRO A 66 -4.25 -16.18 -6.40
CA PRO A 66 -3.15 -17.08 -6.75
C PRO A 66 -2.10 -17.17 -5.63
N ASN A 67 -1.55 -18.37 -5.41
CA ASN A 67 -0.55 -18.60 -4.37
C ASN A 67 0.70 -17.72 -4.54
N SER A 68 1.10 -17.42 -5.78
CA SER A 68 2.24 -16.55 -6.06
C SER A 68 2.06 -15.13 -5.52
N ILE A 69 0.83 -14.61 -5.48
CA ILE A 69 0.54 -13.30 -4.90
C ILE A 69 0.66 -13.37 -3.38
N ARG A 70 0.14 -14.45 -2.77
CA ARG A 70 0.28 -14.69 -1.33
C ARG A 70 1.74 -14.83 -0.89
N GLU A 71 2.52 -15.58 -1.66
CA GLU A 71 3.96 -15.73 -1.44
C GLU A 71 4.65 -14.37 -1.51
N LYS A 72 4.38 -13.58 -2.55
CA LYS A 72 4.96 -12.25 -2.70
C LYS A 72 4.54 -11.26 -1.60
N MET A 73 3.30 -11.34 -1.10
CA MET A 73 2.88 -10.56 0.08
C MET A 73 3.66 -10.91 1.35
N THR A 74 4.22 -12.13 1.43
CA THR A 74 4.98 -12.61 2.60
C THR A 74 6.47 -12.25 2.49
N GLU A 75 6.98 -12.06 1.27
CA GLU A 75 8.37 -11.67 1.00
C GLU A 75 8.66 -10.19 1.27
N ALA A 76 7.66 -9.33 1.09
CA ALA A 76 7.72 -7.89 1.29
C ALA A 76 7.77 -7.49 2.78
#